data_AF-A0A8S2S3Q9-F1
#
_entry.id   AF-A0A8S2S3Q9-F1
#
_cell.length_a   1.000
_cell.length_b   1.000
_cell.length_c   1.000
_cell.angle_alpha   90.00
_cell.angle_beta   90.00
_cell.angle_gamma   90.00
#
_symmetry.space_group_name_H-M   'P 1'
#
loop_
_entity.id
_entity.type
_entity.pdbx_description
1 polymer ?
#
loop_
_entity_poly.entity_id
_entity_poly.type
_entity_poly.pdbx_seq_one_letter_code
_entity_poly.pdbx_strand_id
1 'polypeptide(L)'
;VNIKLSAYADDVCTIAFNVNDERETQAMFELYNNASGGKTNKDKTIIFWISDWLDPPNFKSKIEREYCHFLGVPIDTKGKIPSIELDKMILNVKQQMGMWSTIKLSLFERATVLKSFILSR
;
A
#
# COMPACT_ATOMS: atom_id res chain seq x y z
N VAL A 1 -9.77 -24.12 -1.80
CA VAL A 1 -9.77 -22.67 -1.55
C VAL A 1 -8.86 -22.41 -0.38
N ASN A 2 -7.79 -21.64 -0.58
CA ASN A 2 -6.86 -21.30 0.49
C ASN A 2 -6.57 -19.79 0.39
N ILE A 3 -7.54 -18.99 0.79
CA ILE A 3 -7.45 -17.53 0.78
C ILE A 3 -6.82 -17.10 2.10
N LYS A 4 -5.66 -16.43 2.04
CA LYS A 4 -5.07 -15.76 3.21
C LYS A 4 -5.58 -14.33 3.26
N LEU A 5 -5.86 -13.85 4.47
CA LEU A 5 -6.44 -12.53 4.72
C LEU A 5 -5.55 -11.74 5.68
N SER A 6 -5.35 -10.46 5.37
CA SER A 6 -4.87 -9.45 6.30
C SER A 6 -5.84 -8.27 6.28
N ALA A 7 -6.30 -7.83 7.44
CA ALA A 7 -7.26 -6.74 7.54
C ALA A 7 -6.84 -5.75 8.63
N TYR A 8 -6.99 -4.47 8.33
CA TYR A 8 -6.78 -3.37 9.27
C TYR A 8 -7.84 -2.29 9.02
N ALA A 9 -8.75 -2.10 9.98
CA ALA A 9 -9.95 -1.29 9.80
C ALA A 9 -10.74 -1.72 8.54
N ASP A 10 -10.96 -0.82 7.58
CA ASP A 10 -11.64 -1.07 6.31
C ASP A 10 -10.69 -1.54 5.18
N ASP A 11 -9.37 -1.45 5.38
CA ASP A 11 -8.38 -1.94 4.42
C ASP A 11 -8.19 -3.44 4.57
N VAL A 12 -8.59 -4.18 3.53
CA VAL A 12 -8.50 -5.64 3.48
C VAL A 12 -7.64 -6.07 2.30
N CYS A 13 -6.68 -6.95 2.57
CA CYS A 13 -5.83 -7.59 1.57
C CYS A 13 -6.03 -9.11 1.61
N THR A 14 -6.28 -9.68 0.45
CA THR A 14 -6.44 -11.13 0.25
C THR A 14 -5.37 -11.64 -0.69
N ILE A 15 -4.76 -12.76 -0.34
CA ILE A 15 -3.85 -13.48 -1.23
C ILE A 15 -4.65 -14.60 -1.90
N ALA A 16 -4.78 -14.49 -3.22
CA ALA A 16 -5.40 -15.48 -4.09
C ALA A 16 -4.33 -16.10 -4.99
N PHE A 17 -4.37 -17.43 -5.18
CA PHE A 17 -3.36 -18.14 -5.98
C PHE A 17 -3.81 -18.41 -7.42
N ASN A 18 -5.12 -18.30 -7.68
CA ASN A 18 -5.71 -18.56 -8.98
C ASN A 18 -7.02 -17.77 -9.16
N VAL A 19 -7.58 -17.82 -10.36
CA VAL A 19 -8.82 -17.11 -10.73
C VAL A 19 -10.03 -17.56 -9.90
N ASN A 20 -10.07 -18.83 -9.46
CA ASN A 20 -11.19 -19.31 -8.66
C ASN A 20 -11.15 -18.71 -7.24
N ASP A 21 -9.96 -18.63 -6.63
CA ASP A 21 -9.78 -17.98 -5.32
C ASP A 21 -10.18 -16.48 -5.39
N GLU A 22 -9.87 -15.80 -6.50
CA GLU A 22 -10.26 -14.39 -6.71
C GLU A 22 -11.78 -14.22 -6.84
N ARG A 23 -12.44 -15.07 -7.65
CA ARG A 23 -13.89 -15.05 -7.81
C ARG A 23 -14.62 -15.32 -6.50
N GLU A 24 -14.12 -16.28 -5.73
CA GLU A 24 -14.69 -16.61 -4.43
C GLU A 24 -14.48 -15.47 -3.42
N THR A 25 -13.31 -14.83 -3.45
CA THR A 25 -13.04 -13.63 -2.66
C THR A 25 -14.05 -12.52 -2.97
N GLN A 26 -14.32 -12.25 -4.26
CA GLN A 26 -15.34 -11.28 -4.66
C GLN A 26 -16.74 -11.66 -4.14
N ALA A 27 -17.14 -12.92 -4.29
CA ALA A 27 -18.43 -13.40 -3.81
C ALA A 27 -18.58 -13.25 -2.28
N MET A 28 -17.50 -13.49 -1.52
CA MET A 28 -17.48 -13.31 -0.07
C MET A 28 -17.61 -11.83 0.34
N PHE A 29 -16.95 -10.91 -0.38
CA PHE A 29 -17.13 -9.48 -0.14
C PHE A 29 -18.54 -9.00 -0.49
N GLU A 30 -19.14 -9.49 -1.56
CA GLU A 30 -20.54 -9.19 -1.91
C GLU A 30 -21.51 -9.69 -0.83
N LEU A 31 -21.31 -10.90 -0.32
CA LEU A 31 -22.09 -11.44 0.78
C LEU A 31 -21.95 -10.58 2.06
N TYR A 32 -20.73 -10.21 2.42
CA TYR A 32 -20.46 -9.34 3.57
C TYR A 32 -21.13 -7.98 3.41
N ASN A 33 -21.03 -7.36 2.24
CA ASN A 33 -21.66 -6.06 1.95
C ASN A 33 -23.19 -6.14 2.10
N ASN A 34 -23.81 -7.21 1.59
CA ASN A 34 -25.24 -7.42 1.71
C ASN A 34 -25.69 -7.60 3.17
N ALA A 35 -24.89 -8.29 3.99
CA ALA A 35 -25.22 -8.55 5.39
C ALA A 35 -24.92 -7.36 6.32
N SER A 36 -23.86 -6.60 6.06
CA SER A 36 -23.40 -5.50 6.89
C SER A 36 -23.99 -4.13 6.50
N GLY A 37 -24.53 -4.01 5.28
CA GLY A 37 -24.85 -2.72 4.67
C GLY A 37 -23.61 -1.95 4.17
N GLY A 38 -22.42 -2.57 4.23
CA GLY A 38 -21.18 -2.02 3.69
C GLY A 38 -21.13 -2.02 2.16
N LYS A 39 -20.11 -1.37 1.60
CA LYS A 39 -19.85 -1.35 0.16
C LYS A 39 -18.36 -1.32 -0.13
N THR A 40 -17.89 -2.26 -0.94
CA THR A 40 -16.52 -2.27 -1.46
C THR A 40 -16.27 -1.08 -2.38
N ASN A 41 -15.23 -0.30 -2.10
CA ASN A 41 -14.80 0.81 -2.95
C ASN A 41 -13.97 0.29 -4.13
N LYS A 42 -14.64 0.05 -5.27
CA LYS A 42 -14.02 -0.50 -6.48
C LYS A 42 -12.93 0.37 -7.09
N ASP A 43 -12.93 1.68 -6.83
CA ASP A 43 -11.90 2.59 -7.34
C ASP A 43 -10.58 2.45 -6.57
N LYS A 44 -10.65 2.05 -5.29
CA LYS A 44 -9.49 1.77 -4.45
C LYS A 44 -9.05 0.30 -4.51
N THR A 45 -9.98 -0.62 -4.81
CA THR A 45 -9.67 -2.05 -4.92
C THR A 45 -8.86 -2.33 -6.17
N ILE A 46 -7.66 -2.86 -5.98
CA ILE A 46 -6.75 -3.30 -7.05
C ILE A 46 -6.38 -4.76 -6.86
N ILE A 47 -6.03 -5.42 -7.96
CA ILE A 47 -5.32 -6.69 -7.95
C ILE A 47 -3.85 -6.38 -8.13
N PHE A 48 -3.04 -6.70 -7.13
CA PHE A 48 -1.59 -6.66 -7.29
C PHE A 48 -1.11 -8.01 -7.80
N TRP A 49 -0.66 -8.06 -9.05
CA TRP A 49 -0.27 -9.28 -9.71
C TRP A 49 1.19 -9.62 -9.43
N ILE A 50 1.42 -10.72 -8.72
CA ILE A 50 2.76 -11.18 -8.33
C ILE A 50 3.15 -12.37 -9.23
N SER A 51 3.54 -12.08 -10.47
CA SER A 51 4.20 -13.05 -11.36
C SER A 51 4.99 -12.34 -12.44
N ASP A 52 6.21 -12.81 -12.68
CA ASP A 52 7.13 -12.23 -13.66
C ASP A 52 7.06 -12.92 -15.03
N TRP A 53 6.32 -14.04 -15.14
CA TRP A 53 6.31 -14.91 -16.32
C TRP A 53 4.92 -15.29 -16.81
N LEU A 54 3.89 -15.08 -15.98
CA LEU A 54 2.50 -15.33 -16.35
C LEU A 54 1.78 -14.00 -16.47
N ASP A 55 1.08 -13.79 -17.60
CA ASP A 55 0.18 -12.65 -17.71
C ASP A 55 -1.02 -12.81 -16.76
N PRO A 56 -1.49 -11.71 -16.14
CA PRO A 56 -2.68 -11.76 -15.31
C PRO A 56 -3.87 -12.20 -16.17
N PRO A 57 -4.71 -13.11 -15.65
CA PRO A 57 -6.02 -13.39 -16.20
C PRO A 57 -6.85 -12.13 -16.41
N ASN A 58 -7.88 -12.24 -17.24
CA ASN A 58 -8.80 -11.13 -17.46
C ASN A 58 -9.68 -10.90 -16.22
N PHE A 59 -9.17 -10.13 -15.27
CA PHE A 59 -9.88 -9.69 -14.08
C PHE A 59 -10.72 -8.44 -14.37
N LYS A 60 -11.85 -8.30 -13.67
CA LYS A 60 -12.68 -7.09 -13.76
C LYS A 60 -12.08 -5.89 -13.04
N SER A 61 -11.26 -6.14 -12.01
CA SER A 61 -10.62 -5.12 -11.19
C SER A 61 -9.37 -4.58 -11.87
N LYS A 62 -8.97 -3.35 -11.52
CA LYS A 62 -7.72 -2.77 -11.99
C LYS A 62 -6.54 -3.64 -11.54
N ILE A 63 -5.66 -3.99 -12.47
CA ILE A 63 -4.47 -4.80 -12.19
C ILE A 63 -3.25 -3.89 -12.13
N GLU A 64 -2.51 -3.97 -11.03
CA GLU A 64 -1.19 -3.36 -10.87
C GLU A 64 -0.12 -4.45 -10.93
N ARG A 65 0.96 -4.19 -11.69
CA ARG A 65 2.04 -5.18 -11.90
C ARG A 65 3.39 -4.76 -11.32
N GLU A 66 3.59 -3.47 -11.10
CA GLU A 66 4.89 -2.95 -10.65
C GLU A 66 4.98 -2.92 -9.12
N TYR A 67 4.01 -2.27 -8.48
CA TYR A 67 3.92 -2.17 -7.02
C TYR A 67 2.50 -1.80 -6.58
N CYS A 68 2.22 -1.98 -5.28
CA CYS A 68 1.00 -1.51 -4.65
C CYS A 68 1.31 -0.80 -3.33
N HIS A 69 0.34 -0.06 -2.80
CA HIS A 69 0.41 0.46 -1.44
C HIS A 69 -0.50 -0.37 -0.54
N PHE A 70 0.04 -0.87 0.57
CA PHE A 70 -0.74 -1.50 1.61
C PHE A 70 -0.42 -0.84 2.95
N LEU A 71 -1.42 -0.26 3.61
CA LEU A 71 -1.28 0.51 4.86
C LEU A 71 -0.24 1.64 4.76
N GLY A 72 -0.17 2.29 3.59
CA GLY A 72 0.78 3.37 3.31
C GLY A 72 2.21 2.92 2.99
N VAL A 73 2.49 1.61 3.01
CA VAL A 73 3.79 1.05 2.63
C VAL A 73 3.74 0.64 1.15
N PRO A 74 4.60 1.21 0.29
CA PRO A 74 4.73 0.75 -1.09
C PRO A 74 5.54 -0.55 -1.15
N ILE A 75 5.03 -1.55 -1.85
CA ILE A 75 5.63 -2.89 -1.94
C ILE A 75 5.62 -3.34 -3.41
N ASP A 76 6.79 -3.70 -3.93
CA ASP A 76 6.98 -4.30 -5.25
C ASP A 76 6.74 -5.82 -5.25
N THR A 77 6.85 -6.46 -6.42
CA THR A 77 6.62 -7.91 -6.57
C THR A 77 7.64 -8.77 -5.80
N LYS A 78 8.74 -8.17 -5.34
CA LYS A 78 9.81 -8.82 -4.57
C LYS A 78 9.70 -8.52 -3.07
N GLY A 79 8.65 -7.84 -2.64
CA GLY A 79 8.46 -7.46 -1.23
C GLY A 79 9.34 -6.31 -0.78
N LYS A 80 9.88 -5.50 -1.70
CA LYS A 80 10.75 -4.35 -1.42
C LYS A 80 10.03 -3.04 -1.68
N ILE A 81 10.55 -1.95 -1.10
CA ILE A 81 10.15 -0.60 -1.49
C ILE A 81 10.60 -0.37 -2.93
N PRO A 82 9.68 -0.03 -3.86
CA PRO A 82 10.04 0.28 -5.25
C PRO A 82 11.01 1.45 -5.31
N SER A 83 12.01 1.41 -6.20
CA SER A 83 13.03 2.46 -6.30
C SER A 83 12.43 3.86 -6.50
N ILE A 84 11.38 3.98 -7.31
CA ILE A 84 10.70 5.25 -7.55
C ILE A 84 10.05 5.83 -6.28
N GLU A 85 9.49 4.98 -5.43
CA GLU A 85 8.90 5.40 -4.15
C GLU A 85 9.99 5.71 -3.13
N LEU A 86 11.07 4.93 -3.11
CA LEU A 86 12.24 5.22 -2.28
C LEU A 86 12.84 6.60 -2.62
N ASP A 87 12.99 6.91 -3.90
CA ASP A 87 13.50 8.22 -4.35
C ASP A 87 12.57 9.37 -3.92
N LYS A 88 11.24 9.17 -4.03
CA LYS A 88 10.25 10.14 -3.51
C LYS A 88 10.36 10.32 -2.00
N MET A 89 10.52 9.24 -1.24
CA MET A 89 10.69 9.29 0.21
C MET A 89 11.96 10.06 0.59
N ILE A 90 13.10 9.77 -0.07
CA ILE A 90 14.37 10.49 0.14
C ILE A 90 14.22 11.97 -0.21
N LEU A 91 13.55 12.29 -1.33
CA LEU A 91 13.32 13.67 -1.74
C LEU A 91 12.46 14.43 -0.71
N ASN A 92 11.41 13.79 -0.17
CA ASN A 92 10.58 14.38 0.87
C ASN A 92 11.39 14.70 2.13
N VAL A 93 12.22 13.76 2.58
CA VAL A 93 13.13 13.98 3.72
C VAL A 93 14.07 15.15 3.45
N LYS A 94 14.68 15.22 2.26
CA LYS A 94 15.55 16.35 1.87
C LYS A 94 14.81 17.68 1.89
N GLN A 95 13.57 17.72 1.39
CA GLN A 95 12.75 18.93 1.40
C GLN A 95 12.41 19.37 2.83
N GLN A 96 12.04 18.44 3.70
CA GLN A 96 11.77 18.73 5.11
C GLN A 96 13.03 19.25 5.82
N MET A 97 14.19 18.61 5.60
CA MET A 97 15.48 19.10 6.11
C MET A 97 15.80 20.52 5.61
N GLY A 98 15.60 20.75 4.31
CA GLY A 98 15.78 22.06 3.68
C GLY A 98 14.91 23.13 4.35
N MET A 99 13.62 22.86 4.53
CA MET A 99 12.67 23.75 5.20
C MET A 99 13.14 24.08 6.62
N TRP A 100 13.43 23.08 7.44
CA TRP A 100 13.85 23.28 8.83
C TRP A 100 15.20 24.00 8.95
N SER A 101 16.09 23.87 7.96
CA SER A 101 17.38 24.56 7.96
C SER A 101 17.26 26.08 7.79
N THR A 102 16.14 26.58 7.24
CA THR A 102 15.87 28.01 7.10
C THR A 102 15.44 28.68 8.41
N ILE A 103 14.99 27.89 9.40
CA ILE A 103 14.47 28.38 10.67
C ILE A 103 15.62 28.52 11.65
N LYS A 104 15.70 29.68 12.34
CA LYS A 104 16.70 29.93 13.38
C LYS A 104 16.34 29.16 14.65
N LEU A 105 16.80 27.92 14.71
CA LEU A 105 16.66 27.04 15.87
C LEU A 105 17.99 26.89 16.61
N SER A 106 17.93 26.83 17.93
CA SER A 106 19.02 26.39 18.79
C SER A 106 19.40 24.94 18.50
N LEU A 107 20.57 24.50 18.97
CA LEU A 107 21.02 23.12 18.78
C LEU A 107 20.03 22.10 19.36
N PHE A 108 19.45 22.38 20.53
CA PHE A 108 18.49 21.51 21.19
C PHE A 108 17.19 21.37 20.37
N GLU A 109 16.68 22.49 19.85
CA GLU A 109 15.48 22.50 19.02
C GLU A 109 15.72 21.78 17.68
N ARG A 110 16.90 21.94 17.07
CA ARG A 110 17.29 21.19 15.86
C ARG A 110 17.31 19.69 16.11
N ALA A 111 17.90 19.26 17.23
CA ALA A 111 17.93 17.85 17.60
C ALA A 111 16.52 17.30 17.84
N THR A 112 15.64 18.10 18.45
CA THR A 112 14.23 17.74 18.65
C THR A 112 13.51 17.58 17.32
N VAL A 113 13.65 18.54 16.40
CA VAL A 113 13.05 18.49 15.06
C VAL A 113 13.51 17.25 14.29
N LEU A 114 14.81 16.96 14.29
CA LEU A 114 15.36 15.77 13.63
C LEU A 114 14.75 14.48 14.19
N LYS A 115 14.64 14.36 15.51
CA LYS A 115 14.04 13.18 16.16
C LYS A 115 12.55 13.05 15.90
N SER A 116 11.82 14.16 15.95
CA SER A 116 10.35 14.16 15.91
C SER A 116 9.75 14.12 14.51
N PHE A 117 10.44 14.65 13.50
CA PHE A 117 9.87 14.78 12.15
C PHE A 117 10.63 14.01 11.08
N ILE A 118 11.94 13.83 11.25
CA ILE A 118 12.80 13.22 10.23
C ILE A 118 13.05 11.74 10.56
N LEU A 119 13.36 11.40 11.81
CA LEU A 119 13.65 10.02 12.23
C LEU A 119 12.41 9.18 12.56
N SER A 120 11.27 9.82 12.85
CA SER A 120 10.03 9.10 13.20
C SER A 120 9.24 8.64 11.97
N ARG A 121 9.77 8.84 10.76
CA ARG A 121 9.22 8.40 9.48
C ARG A 121 10.07 7.30 8.90
#